data_AF-G7VWE4-F1
#
_entry.id   AF-G7VWE4-F1
#
_cell.length_a   1.000
_cell.length_b   1.000
_cell.length_c   1.000
_cell.angle_alpha   90.00
_cell.angle_beta   90.00
_cell.angle_gamma   90.00
#
_symmetry.space_group_name_H-M   'P 1'
#
loop_
_entity.id
_entity.type
_entity.pdbx_description
1 polymer ?
#
loop_
_entity_poly.entity_id
_entity_poly.type
_entity_poly.pdbx_seq_one_letter_code
_entity_poly.pdbx_strand_id
1 'polypeptide(L)'
;MNRARIVNHPILGTKPDRRQVPFVFDGRPMQGLAGEPLAAALLASGVRLLRRHEESGTARGIYCAIGHCNECRLTVHPLGTVRSCLTKLEEGMVVETGRQLSNEITGRIVT
;
A
#
# COMPACT_ATOMS: atom_id res chain seq x y z
N MET A 1 -13.63 6.40 12.86
CA MET A 1 -12.66 6.12 11.78
C MET A 1 -12.99 6.99 10.56
N ASN A 2 -12.21 8.03 10.24
CA ASN A 2 -12.29 8.69 8.91
C ASN A 2 -11.12 9.66 8.63
N ARG A 3 -9.93 9.45 9.21
CA ARG A 3 -8.91 10.51 9.28
C ARG A 3 -8.09 10.77 8.01
N ALA A 4 -8.44 10.17 6.87
CA ALA A 4 -7.71 10.43 5.60
C ALA A 4 -8.57 10.35 4.32
N ARG A 5 -9.90 10.27 4.41
CA ARG A 5 -10.78 10.27 3.23
C ARG A 5 -11.56 11.58 3.14
N ILE A 6 -11.53 12.21 1.96
CA ILE A 6 -12.38 13.35 1.64
C ILE A 6 -13.75 12.80 1.21
N VAL A 7 -14.74 12.94 2.08
CA VAL A 7 -16.12 12.46 1.84
C VAL A 7 -16.95 13.51 1.11
N ASN A 8 -16.84 14.78 1.54
CA ASN A 8 -17.48 15.91 0.89
C ASN A 8 -16.38 16.88 0.42
N HIS A 9 -16.25 17.07 -0.90
CA HIS A 9 -15.30 18.00 -1.49
C HIS A 9 -15.97 19.36 -1.69
N PRO A 10 -15.37 20.49 -1.31
CA PRO A 10 -16.01 21.81 -1.37
C PRO A 10 -16.56 22.20 -2.76
N ILE A 11 -15.95 21.68 -3.83
CA ILE A 11 -16.34 21.94 -5.23
C ILE A 11 -17.07 20.76 -5.87
N LEU A 12 -16.69 19.52 -5.54
CA LEU A 12 -17.21 18.32 -6.24
C LEU A 12 -18.39 17.68 -5.48
N GLY A 13 -18.72 18.20 -4.30
CA GLY A 13 -19.76 17.66 -3.44
C GLY A 13 -19.39 16.31 -2.81
N THR A 14 -20.43 15.57 -2.43
CA THR A 14 -20.30 14.25 -1.80
C THR A 14 -19.79 13.22 -2.81
N LYS A 15 -18.74 12.50 -2.44
CA LYS A 15 -18.25 11.38 -3.25
C LYS A 15 -19.33 10.29 -3.40
N PRO A 16 -19.42 9.64 -4.57
CA PRO A 16 -20.29 8.48 -4.72
C PRO A 16 -19.84 7.37 -3.78
N ASP A 17 -20.82 6.65 -3.23
CA ASP A 17 -20.55 5.49 -2.41
C ASP A 17 -19.86 4.41 -3.25
N ARG A 18 -18.91 3.71 -2.63
CA ARG A 18 -18.17 2.61 -3.27
C ARG A 18 -18.27 1.40 -2.36
N ARG A 19 -18.49 0.24 -2.98
CA ARG A 19 -18.53 -1.05 -2.28
C ARG A 19 -17.25 -1.23 -1.45
N GLN A 20 -17.43 -1.41 -0.14
CA GLN A 20 -16.34 -1.84 0.75
C GLN A 20 -16.05 -3.31 0.52
N VAL A 21 -14.77 -3.66 0.41
CA VAL A 21 -14.31 -5.05 0.24
C VAL A 21 -13.30 -5.41 1.34
N PRO A 22 -13.40 -6.62 1.91
CA PRO A 22 -12.42 -7.13 2.86
C PRO A 22 -11.12 -7.52 2.17
N PHE A 23 -10.00 -7.29 2.85
CA PHE A 23 -8.68 -7.79 2.47
C PHE A 23 -7.83 -8.01 3.73
N VAL A 24 -6.68 -8.68 3.59
CA VAL A 24 -5.75 -8.93 4.70
C VAL A 24 -4.44 -8.21 4.44
N PHE A 25 -3.92 -7.52 5.44
CA PHE A 25 -2.60 -6.89 5.40
C PHE A 25 -1.77 -7.32 6.61
N ASP A 26 -0.62 -7.96 6.39
CA ASP A 26 0.24 -8.48 7.46
C ASP A 26 -0.53 -9.32 8.50
N GLY A 27 -1.42 -10.19 8.00
CA GLY A 27 -2.30 -11.04 8.83
C GLY A 27 -3.46 -10.32 9.53
N ARG A 28 -3.60 -9.00 9.35
CA ARG A 28 -4.67 -8.20 9.95
C ARG A 28 -5.82 -8.00 8.96
N PRO A 29 -7.08 -8.27 9.36
CA PRO A 29 -8.23 -7.98 8.51
C PRO A 29 -8.41 -6.46 8.36
N MET A 30 -8.64 -6.02 7.13
CA MET A 30 -8.83 -4.63 6.76
C MET A 30 -9.99 -4.47 5.78
N GLN A 31 -10.46 -3.22 5.63
CA GLN A 31 -11.49 -2.86 4.65
C GLN A 31 -10.99 -1.71 3.77
N GLY A 32 -11.33 -1.76 2.48
CA GLY A 32 -11.05 -0.71 1.52
C GLY A 32 -12.14 -0.61 0.46
N LEU A 33 -12.04 0.36 -0.44
CA LEU A 33 -13.03 0.56 -1.50
C LEU A 33 -12.63 -0.23 -2.75
N ALA A 34 -13.55 -1.02 -3.29
CA ALA A 34 -13.30 -1.82 -4.49
C ALA A 34 -12.75 -0.96 -5.64
N GLY A 35 -11.68 -1.44 -6.28
CA GLY A 35 -11.08 -0.81 -7.45
C GLY A 35 -10.27 0.46 -7.19
N GLU A 36 -10.18 0.95 -5.95
CA GLU A 36 -9.24 2.02 -5.61
C GLU A 36 -7.80 1.49 -5.58
N PRO A 37 -6.76 2.35 -5.71
CA PRO A 37 -5.39 1.90 -5.53
C PRO A 37 -5.18 1.27 -4.14
N LEU A 38 -4.53 0.12 -4.06
CA LEU A 38 -4.21 -0.56 -2.80
C LEU A 38 -3.49 0.38 -1.81
N ALA A 39 -2.61 1.23 -2.33
CA ALA A 39 -1.95 2.29 -1.58
C ALA A 39 -2.94 3.25 -0.89
N ALA A 40 -4.02 3.63 -1.56
CA ALA A 40 -5.03 4.54 -1.00
C ALA A 40 -5.82 3.87 0.13
N ALA A 41 -6.16 2.59 0.00
CA ALA A 41 -6.84 1.82 1.05
C ALA A 41 -5.99 1.70 2.32
N LEU A 42 -4.70 1.40 2.16
CA LEU A 42 -3.73 1.32 3.25
C LEU A 42 -3.52 2.67 3.92
N LEU A 43 -3.35 3.74 3.14
CA LEU A 43 -3.20 5.11 3.64
C LEU A 43 -4.43 5.56 4.45
N ALA A 44 -5.64 5.28 3.93
CA ALA A 44 -6.89 5.58 4.61
C ALA A 44 -7.04 4.84 5.95
N SER A 45 -6.41 3.68 6.05
CA SER A 45 -6.36 2.86 7.25
C SER A 45 -5.20 3.19 8.19
N GLY A 46 -4.43 4.24 7.88
CA GLY A 46 -3.32 4.73 8.71
C GLY A 46 -1.98 4.05 8.47
N VAL A 47 -1.88 3.14 7.48
CA VAL A 47 -0.61 2.49 7.13
C VAL A 47 0.26 3.45 6.32
N ARG A 48 1.50 3.65 6.77
CA ARG A 48 2.48 4.55 6.14
C ARG A 48 3.73 3.80 5.67
N LEU A 49 4.17 2.82 6.46
CA LEU A 49 5.26 1.93 6.10
C LEU A 49 4.72 0.84 5.19
N LEU A 50 5.25 0.74 3.97
CA LEU A 50 4.91 -0.29 3.00
C LEU A 50 6.07 -1.25 2.76
N ARG A 51 7.31 -0.79 2.94
CA ARG A 51 8.51 -1.61 2.85
C ARG A 51 9.66 -0.94 3.57
N ARG A 52 10.81 -1.62 3.59
CA ARG A 52 12.08 -1.02 4.02
C ARG A 52 13.04 -0.89 2.84
N HIS A 53 13.91 0.10 2.93
CA HIS A 53 15.06 0.23 2.03
C HIS A 53 15.99 -0.98 2.23
N GLU A 54 16.51 -1.50 1.13
CA GLU A 54 17.29 -2.74 1.07
C GLU A 54 18.57 -2.63 1.91
N GLU A 55 19.30 -1.52 1.76
CA GLU A 55 20.54 -1.26 2.52
C GLU A 55 20.22 -0.67 3.90
N SER A 56 19.84 0.61 3.97
CA SER A 56 19.65 1.34 5.24
C SER A 56 18.52 0.85 6.17
N GLY A 57 17.63 -0.05 5.76
CA GLY A 57 16.48 -0.50 6.57
C GLY A 57 15.41 0.59 6.86
N THR A 58 15.62 1.80 6.35
CA THR A 58 14.73 2.94 6.56
C THR A 58 13.33 2.67 5.99
N ALA A 59 12.31 3.18 6.68
CA ALA A 59 10.92 2.98 6.27
C ALA A 59 10.62 3.71 4.96
N ARG A 60 9.94 3.02 4.04
CA ARG A 60 9.47 3.57 2.77
C ARG A 60 7.96 3.38 2.64
N GLY A 61 7.34 4.26 1.86
CA GLY A 61 5.89 4.32 1.71
C GLY A 61 5.48 4.96 0.39
N ILE A 62 4.25 5.47 0.35
CA ILE A 62 3.74 6.19 -0.82
C ILE A 62 4.51 7.50 -0.96
N TYR A 63 5.16 7.68 -2.11
CA TYR A 63 5.87 8.91 -2.45
C TYR A 63 5.27 9.56 -3.71
N CYS A 64 5.53 9.00 -4.89
CA CYS A 64 5.09 9.63 -6.15
C CYS A 64 3.62 9.41 -6.51
N ALA A 65 2.99 8.34 -6.00
CA ALA A 65 1.63 7.91 -6.35
C ALA A 65 1.31 7.73 -7.86
N ILE A 66 2.32 7.70 -8.73
CA ILE A 66 2.17 7.57 -10.20
C ILE A 66 2.89 6.34 -10.78
N GLY A 67 3.43 5.46 -9.92
CA GLY A 67 4.09 4.23 -10.35
C GLY A 67 5.58 4.35 -10.73
N HIS A 68 6.19 5.52 -10.61
CA HIS A 68 7.58 5.74 -11.05
C HIS A 68 8.64 5.39 -9.97
N CYS A 69 8.47 5.88 -8.73
CA CYS A 69 9.51 5.78 -7.69
C CYS A 69 9.76 4.37 -7.13
N ASN A 70 8.82 3.45 -7.31
CA ASN A 70 8.84 2.10 -6.72
C ASN A 70 8.94 2.00 -5.17
N GLU A 71 8.78 3.09 -4.42
CA GLU A 71 8.82 3.05 -2.95
C GLU A 71 7.57 2.37 -2.33
N CYS A 72 6.47 2.29 -3.08
CA CYS A 72 5.20 1.72 -2.64
C CYS A 72 5.04 0.22 -2.94
N ARG A 73 6.15 -0.50 -3.15
CA ARG A 73 6.12 -1.94 -3.45
C ARG A 73 5.60 -2.73 -2.26
N LEU A 74 4.70 -3.68 -2.52
CA LEU A 74 4.13 -4.64 -1.57
C LEU A 74 4.16 -6.04 -2.19
N THR A 75 4.07 -7.08 -1.37
CA THR A 75 3.82 -8.44 -1.86
C THR A 75 2.33 -8.73 -1.77
N VAL A 76 1.73 -9.20 -2.86
CA VAL A 76 0.33 -9.63 -2.91
C VAL A 76 0.29 -11.08 -3.36
N HIS A 77 -0.38 -11.95 -2.62
CA HIS A 77 -0.48 -13.36 -3.01
C HIS A 77 -1.69 -13.59 -3.91
N PRO A 78 -1.56 -14.36 -5.02
CA PRO A 78 -0.36 -15.02 -5.55
C PRO A 78 0.46 -14.16 -6.54
N LEU A 79 0.14 -12.87 -6.70
CA LEU A 79 0.71 -11.98 -7.74
C LEU A 79 2.21 -11.65 -7.56
N GLY A 80 2.77 -11.82 -6.37
CA GLY A 80 4.14 -11.44 -6.04
C GLY A 80 4.29 -9.94 -5.73
N THR A 81 5.43 -9.36 -6.08
CA THR A 81 5.71 -7.94 -5.79
C THR A 81 4.97 -7.02 -6.76
N VAL A 82 4.16 -6.10 -6.24
CA VAL A 82 3.37 -5.16 -7.03
C VAL A 82 3.61 -3.72 -6.60
N ARG A 83 3.31 -2.76 -7.49
CA ARG A 83 3.27 -1.34 -7.15
C ARG A 83 1.87 -0.98 -6.63
N SER A 84 1.73 -0.85 -5.32
CA SER A 84 0.42 -0.63 -4.68
C SER A 84 -0.32 0.64 -5.14
N CYS A 85 0.39 1.64 -5.67
CA CYS A 85 -0.23 2.85 -6.24
C CYS A 85 -0.92 2.64 -7.60
N LEU A 86 -0.60 1.56 -8.31
CA LEU A 86 -1.23 1.21 -9.60
C LEU A 86 -2.14 -0.03 -9.47
N THR A 87 -1.86 -0.91 -8.52
CA THR A 87 -2.66 -2.11 -8.28
C THR A 87 -4.00 -1.73 -7.66
N LYS A 88 -5.09 -2.15 -8.31
CA LYS A 88 -6.45 -1.98 -7.80
C LYS A 88 -6.72 -2.96 -6.65
N LEU A 89 -7.43 -2.50 -5.62
CA LEU A 89 -7.87 -3.34 -4.52
C LEU A 89 -9.02 -4.24 -4.99
N GLU A 90 -8.87 -5.53 -4.74
CA GLU A 90 -9.89 -6.55 -4.98
C GLU A 90 -10.23 -7.27 -3.66
N GLU A 91 -11.43 -7.83 -3.62
CA GLU A 91 -11.93 -8.59 -2.48
C GLU A 91 -11.08 -9.85 -2.24
N GLY A 92 -10.73 -10.10 -0.97
CA GLY A 92 -9.97 -11.28 -0.58
C GLY A 92 -8.46 -11.20 -0.85
N MET A 93 -7.93 -10.04 -1.28
CA MET A 93 -6.49 -9.86 -1.42
C MET A 93 -5.75 -10.14 -0.11
N VAL A 94 -4.63 -10.86 -0.19
CA VAL A 94 -3.68 -11.08 0.91
C VAL A 94 -2.41 -10.32 0.59
N VAL A 95 -2.11 -9.33 1.43
CA VAL A 95 -1.05 -8.35 1.20
C VAL A 95 -0.06 -8.40 2.35
N GLU A 96 1.22 -8.35 2.03
CA GLU A 96 2.33 -8.29 2.99
C GLU A 96 3.19 -7.05 2.72
N THR A 97 3.68 -6.45 3.80
CA THR A 97 4.74 -5.44 3.77
C THR A 97 5.95 -5.98 2.99
N GLY A 98 6.53 -5.15 2.12
CA GLY A 98 7.71 -5.53 1.35
C GLY A 98 8.89 -5.86 2.25
N ARG A 99 9.45 -7.06 2.09
CA ARG A 99 10.60 -7.54 2.85
C ARG A 99 11.87 -6.79 2.45
N GLN A 100 12.78 -6.63 3.41
CA GLN A 100 14.13 -6.18 3.12
C GLN A 100 14.85 -7.29 2.34
N LEU A 101 15.39 -6.94 1.17
CA LEU A 101 16.14 -7.88 0.35
C LEU A 101 17.60 -7.91 0.82
N SER A 102 18.24 -9.08 0.73
CA SER A 102 19.66 -9.22 0.98
C SER A 102 20.47 -8.45 -0.07
N ASN A 103 21.45 -7.66 0.36
CA ASN A 103 22.30 -6.88 -0.53
C ASN A 103 23.56 -7.67 -0.92
N GLU A 104 23.36 -8.88 -1.46
CA GLU A 104 24.41 -9.84 -1.77
C GLU A 104 25.42 -9.32 -2.81
N ILE A 105 24.99 -8.40 -3.68
CA ILE A 105 25.84 -7.83 -4.74
C ILE A 105 26.87 -6.84 -4.19
N THR A 106 26.49 -5.99 -3.23
CA THR A 106 27.41 -4.98 -2.69
C THR A 106 28.15 -5.45 -1.44
N GLY A 107 27.73 -6.58 -0.84
CA GLY A 107 28.35 -7.16 0.35
C GLY A 107 28.22 -6.31 1.62
N ARG A 108 27.53 -5.16 1.57
CA ARG A 108 27.30 -4.29 2.73
C ARG A 108 26.17 -4.85 3.59
N ILE A 109 26.55 -5.31 4.79
CA ILE A 109 25.62 -5.68 5.86
C ILE A 109 25.36 -4.43 6.69
N VAL A 110 24.12 -3.95 6.73
CA VAL A 110 23.72 -2.92 7.69
C VAL A 110 23.26 -3.66 8.95
N THR A 111 24.15 -3.71 9.95
CA THR A 111 23.86 -4.16 11.33
C THR A 111 22.86 -3.23 12.01
#